data_AF-A0A535ZQH9-F1
#
_entry.id   AF-A0A535ZQH9-F1
#
_cell.length_a   1.000
_cell.length_b   1.000
_cell.length_c   1.000
_cell.angle_alpha   90.00
_cell.angle_beta   90.00
_cell.angle_gamma   90.00
#
_symmetry.space_group_name_H-M   'P 1'
#
loop_
_entity.id
_entity.type
_entity.pdbx_description
1 polymer ?
#
loop_
_entity_poly.entity_id
_entity_poly.type
_entity_poly.pdbx_seq_one_letter_code
_entity_poly.pdbx_strand_id
1 'polypeptide(L)'
;MTEFRSRHEAAAADGIGIYGISVDSVFSHQAFAKELGGLPYDLIGDFERKMVTDYGVRRDDVPGYSGMARRTIFVIDRSGTVRYTWVGSREHPMPDYDSVIEEARKAAG
;
A
#
# COMPACT_ATOMS: atom_id res chain seq x y z
N MET A 1 -0.53 -0.89 8.41
CA MET A 1 -0.04 -2.28 8.26
C MET A 1 -0.88 -3.23 9.11
N THR A 2 -1.03 -3.00 10.42
CA THR A 2 -1.90 -3.83 11.29
C THR A 2 -3.35 -3.94 10.80
N GLU A 3 -3.97 -2.86 10.34
CA GLU A 3 -5.36 -2.88 9.85
C GLU A 3 -5.58 -3.73 8.59
N PHE A 4 -4.61 -3.79 7.69
CA PHE A 4 -4.66 -4.69 6.54
C PHE A 4 -4.27 -6.12 6.91
N ARG A 5 -3.46 -6.31 7.97
CA ARG A 5 -3.16 -7.64 8.50
C ARG A 5 -4.42 -8.30 9.04
N SER A 6 -5.23 -7.59 9.83
CA SER A 6 -6.47 -8.14 10.40
C SER A 6 -7.52 -8.50 9.34
N ARG A 7 -7.47 -7.85 8.18
CA ARG A 7 -8.40 -8.06 7.05
C ARG A 7 -7.85 -8.99 5.96
N HIS A 8 -6.59 -9.42 6.07
CA HIS A 8 -5.91 -10.16 5.01
C HIS A 8 -6.61 -11.46 4.64
N GLU A 9 -7.02 -12.26 5.64
CA GLU A 9 -7.65 -13.56 5.40
C GLU A 9 -8.99 -13.42 4.65
N ALA A 10 -9.83 -12.47 5.08
CA ALA A 10 -11.09 -12.19 4.40
C ALA A 10 -10.87 -11.66 2.97
N ALA A 11 -9.93 -10.73 2.79
CA ALA A 11 -9.58 -10.21 1.46
C ALA A 11 -9.07 -11.34 0.53
N ALA A 12 -8.20 -12.21 1.04
CA ALA A 12 -7.68 -13.34 0.28
C ALA A 12 -8.78 -14.35 -0.11
N ALA A 13 -9.75 -14.61 0.78
CA ALA A 13 -10.91 -15.44 0.47
C ALA A 13 -11.78 -14.85 -0.66
N ASP A 14 -11.83 -13.53 -0.77
CA ASP A 14 -12.50 -12.79 -1.85
C ASP A 14 -11.62 -12.64 -3.12
N GLY A 15 -10.43 -13.26 -3.15
CA GLY A 15 -9.50 -13.20 -4.29
C GLY A 15 -8.75 -11.87 -4.43
N ILE A 16 -8.65 -11.10 -3.34
CA ILE A 16 -7.99 -9.79 -3.29
C ILE A 16 -6.57 -9.96 -2.72
N GLY A 17 -5.57 -9.58 -3.51
CA GLY A 17 -4.17 -9.48 -3.05
C GLY A 17 -3.89 -8.14 -2.37
N ILE A 18 -3.17 -8.16 -1.25
CA ILE A 18 -2.68 -6.96 -0.56
C ILE A 18 -1.16 -6.92 -0.70
N TYR A 19 -0.60 -5.74 -0.99
CA TYR A 19 0.83 -5.52 -1.10
C TYR A 19 1.20 -4.22 -0.38
N GLY A 20 2.25 -4.24 0.44
CA GLY A 20 2.85 -3.02 0.98
C GLY A 20 3.97 -2.54 0.07
N ILE A 21 4.08 -1.24 -0.17
CA ILE A 21 5.12 -0.66 -1.04
C ILE A 21 5.78 0.50 -0.30
N SER A 22 7.11 0.54 -0.29
CA SER A 22 7.90 1.67 0.21
C SER A 22 9.22 1.77 -0.55
N VAL A 23 9.84 2.94 -0.50
CA VAL A 23 11.15 3.25 -1.11
C VAL A 23 12.33 2.73 -0.28
N ASP A 24 12.06 2.08 0.85
CA ASP A 24 13.09 1.45 1.67
C ASP A 24 13.65 0.19 0.99
N SER A 25 14.84 -0.23 1.43
CA SER A 25 15.47 -1.44 0.93
C SER A 25 14.72 -2.71 1.35
N VAL A 26 14.87 -3.77 0.56
CA VAL A 26 14.34 -5.10 0.91
C VAL A 26 14.84 -5.62 2.26
N PHE A 27 16.06 -5.26 2.67
CA PHE A 27 16.58 -5.60 4.00
C PHE A 27 15.82 -4.87 5.12
N SER A 28 15.48 -3.60 4.91
CA SER A 28 14.63 -2.83 5.83
C SER A 28 13.25 -3.46 5.94
N HIS A 29 12.66 -3.88 4.83
CA HIS A 29 11.36 -4.57 4.81
C HIS A 29 11.39 -5.88 5.58
N GLN A 30 12.43 -6.69 5.40
CA GLN A 30 12.60 -7.94 6.13
C GLN A 30 12.73 -7.72 7.64
N ALA A 31 13.55 -6.74 8.05
CA ALA A 31 13.70 -6.37 9.46
C ALA A 31 12.36 -5.90 10.05
N PHE A 32 11.67 -4.99 9.35
CA PHE A 32 10.39 -4.46 9.77
C PHE A 32 9.31 -5.55 9.88
N ALA A 33 9.19 -6.42 8.87
CA ALA A 33 8.26 -7.54 8.90
C ALA A 33 8.55 -8.48 10.08
N LYS A 34 9.84 -8.77 10.35
CA LYS A 34 10.25 -9.60 11.50
C LYS A 34 9.89 -8.95 12.84
N GLU A 35 10.14 -7.65 13.01
CA GLU A 35 9.77 -6.90 14.22
C GLU A 35 8.27 -6.92 14.49
N LEU A 36 7.45 -6.91 13.43
CA LEU A 36 6.00 -7.01 13.55
C LEU A 36 5.48 -8.46 13.75
N GLY A 37 6.36 -9.45 13.90
CA GLY A 37 5.99 -10.87 14.05
C GLY A 37 5.60 -11.56 12.74
N GLY A 38 6.02 -11.03 11.60
CA GLY A 38 5.65 -11.47 10.24
C GLY A 38 4.45 -10.70 9.68
N LEU A 39 4.40 -10.51 8.37
CA LEU A 39 3.24 -9.94 7.67
C LEU A 39 2.64 -11.00 6.75
N PRO A 40 1.30 -11.09 6.62
CA PRO A 40 0.67 -12.09 5.77
C PRO A 40 0.68 -11.70 4.29
N TYR A 41 1.27 -10.55 3.95
CA TYR A 41 1.38 -10.02 2.60
C TYR A 41 2.79 -9.52 2.33
N ASP A 42 3.15 -9.44 1.05
CA ASP A 42 4.48 -9.02 0.60
C ASP A 42 4.72 -7.53 0.77
N LEU A 43 5.99 -7.19 1.04
CA LEU A 43 6.50 -5.83 1.02
C LEU A 43 7.42 -5.65 -0.20
N ILE A 44 7.02 -4.78 -1.11
CA ILE A 44 7.74 -4.46 -2.35
C ILE A 44 8.64 -3.24 -2.08
N GLY A 45 9.93 -3.38 -2.42
CA GLY A 45 10.89 -2.29 -2.37
C GLY A 45 10.90 -1.49 -3.66
N ASP A 46 10.37 -0.27 -3.65
CA ASP A 46 10.52 0.71 -4.74
C ASP A 46 11.80 1.53 -4.54
N PHE A 47 12.93 0.86 -4.35
CA PHE A 47 14.20 1.48 -3.96
C PHE A 47 14.69 2.52 -4.97
N GLU A 48 14.42 2.27 -6.25
CA GLU A 48 14.74 3.18 -7.37
C GLU A 48 13.71 4.29 -7.57
N ARG A 49 12.64 4.33 -6.76
CA ARG A 49 11.56 5.33 -6.81
C ARG A 49 10.81 5.37 -8.15
N LYS A 50 10.72 4.23 -8.84
CA LYS A 50 10.04 4.13 -10.12
C LYS A 50 8.53 4.13 -9.91
N MET A 51 8.02 3.31 -8.98
CA MET A 51 6.58 3.23 -8.73
C MET A 51 6.02 4.53 -8.14
N VAL A 52 6.69 5.14 -7.16
CA VAL A 52 6.21 6.41 -6.59
C VAL A 52 6.15 7.52 -7.63
N THR A 53 7.05 7.50 -8.63
CA THR A 53 7.03 8.45 -9.75
C THR A 53 5.92 8.10 -10.74
N ASP A 54 5.86 6.85 -11.21
CA ASP A 54 4.90 6.38 -12.21
C ASP A 54 3.44 6.49 -11.72
N TYR A 55 3.20 6.30 -10.43
CA TYR A 55 1.87 6.45 -9.79
C TYR A 55 1.58 7.89 -9.32
N GLY A 56 2.49 8.84 -9.54
CA GLY A 56 2.28 10.25 -9.21
C GLY A 56 2.19 10.56 -7.71
N VAL A 57 2.75 9.69 -6.87
CA VAL A 57 2.71 9.79 -5.39
C VAL A 57 4.06 10.15 -4.76
N ARG A 58 5.05 10.48 -5.59
CA ARG A 58 6.37 10.92 -5.15
C ARG A 58 6.29 12.24 -4.36
N ARG A 59 7.04 12.30 -3.27
CA ARG A 59 7.16 13.46 -2.37
C ARG A 59 8.63 13.85 -2.25
N ASP A 60 8.95 15.06 -2.71
CA ASP A 60 10.27 15.69 -2.55
C ASP A 60 10.22 16.88 -1.57
N ASP A 61 9.09 17.10 -0.90
CA ASP A 61 8.84 18.18 0.04
C ASP A 61 9.09 17.79 1.51
N VAL A 62 9.70 16.63 1.76
CA VAL A 62 10.03 16.13 3.10
C VAL A 62 11.48 16.52 3.42
N PRO A 63 11.74 17.45 4.37
CA PRO A 63 13.09 17.90 4.66
C PRO A 63 14.03 16.75 5.03
N GLY A 64 15.18 16.67 4.36
CA GLY A 64 16.17 15.60 4.56
C GLY A 64 15.92 14.31 3.78
N TYR A 65 14.81 14.22 3.02
CA TYR A 65 14.46 13.04 2.23
C TYR A 65 14.06 13.43 0.80
N SER A 66 14.46 12.63 -0.18
CA SER A 66 14.04 12.79 -1.58
C SER A 66 13.31 11.54 -2.07
N GLY A 67 12.23 11.78 -2.82
CA GLY A 67 11.40 10.76 -3.44
C GLY A 67 10.67 9.84 -2.45
N MET A 68 10.19 10.38 -1.33
CA MET A 68 9.37 9.63 -0.39
C MET A 68 8.03 9.24 -1.03
N ALA A 69 7.43 8.13 -0.59
CA ALA A 69 6.07 7.79 -0.99
C ALA A 69 5.05 8.63 -0.20
N ARG A 70 4.11 9.27 -0.88
CA ARG A 70 2.88 9.74 -0.22
C ARG A 70 2.09 8.53 0.24
N ARG A 71 1.55 8.57 1.46
CA ARG A 71 0.64 7.52 1.93
C ARG A 71 -0.58 7.46 1.02
N THR A 72 -0.71 6.41 0.23
CA THR A 72 -1.73 6.25 -0.80
C THR A 72 -2.11 4.78 -0.90
N ILE A 73 -3.37 4.52 -1.21
CA ILE A 73 -3.89 3.18 -1.47
C ILE A 73 -4.50 3.20 -2.86
N PHE A 74 -4.13 2.22 -3.66
CA PHE A 74 -4.71 1.96 -4.97
C PHE A 74 -5.45 0.63 -4.92
N VAL A 75 -6.65 0.59 -5.48
CA VAL A 75 -7.33 -0.65 -5.84
C VAL A 75 -7.19 -0.81 -7.34
N ILE A 76 -6.60 -1.92 -7.76
CA ILE A 76 -6.30 -2.23 -9.15
C ILE A 76 -7.05 -3.51 -9.50
N ASP A 77 -7.80 -3.49 -10.60
CA ASP A 77 -8.50 -4.68 -11.07
C ASP A 77 -7.57 -5.64 -11.85
N ARG A 78 -8.12 -6.78 -12.28
CA ARG A 78 -7.36 -7.79 -13.05
C ARG A 78 -6.88 -7.32 -14.42
N SER A 79 -7.45 -6.24 -14.96
CA SER A 79 -7.00 -5.63 -16.22
C SER A 79 -5.83 -4.66 -16.03
N GLY A 80 -5.42 -4.42 -14.77
CA GLY A 80 -4.39 -3.44 -14.44
C GLY A 80 -4.93 -2.01 -14.35
N THR A 81 -6.25 -1.82 -14.27
CA THR A 81 -6.86 -0.48 -14.17
C THR A 81 -7.07 -0.09 -12.72
N VAL A 82 -6.65 1.12 -12.35
CA VAL A 82 -6.95 1.71 -11.04
C VAL A 82 -8.45 2.01 -10.97
N ARG A 83 -9.17 1.36 -10.05
CA ARG A 83 -10.61 1.54 -9.81
C ARG A 83 -10.91 2.46 -8.64
N TYR A 84 -9.99 2.52 -7.68
CA TYR A 84 -10.12 3.41 -6.53
C TYR A 84 -8.75 3.92 -6.10
N THR A 85 -8.71 5.16 -5.62
CA THR A 85 -7.51 5.76 -5.03
C THR A 85 -7.88 6.51 -3.78
N TRP A 86 -7.22 6.19 -2.67
CA TRP A 86 -7.26 6.99 -1.46
C TRP A 86 -5.90 7.62 -1.22
N VAL A 87 -5.88 8.93 -0.97
CA VAL A 87 -4.65 9.68 -0.75
C VAL A 87 -4.68 10.33 0.63
N GLY A 88 -3.70 9.98 1.47
CA GLY A 88 -3.56 10.55 2.80
C GLY A 88 -3.33 12.07 2.78
N SER A 89 -3.93 12.73 3.76
CA SER A 89 -3.78 14.17 4.05
C SER A 89 -3.60 14.39 5.55
N ARG A 90 -3.37 15.64 5.97
CA ARG A 90 -3.26 15.95 7.40
C ARG A 90 -4.62 15.82 8.09
N GLU A 91 -5.68 16.15 7.37
CA GLU A 91 -7.08 16.11 7.81
C GLU A 91 -7.59 14.66 7.83
N HIS A 92 -7.12 13.84 6.90
CA HIS A 92 -7.47 12.42 6.77
C HIS A 92 -6.19 11.57 6.71
N PRO A 93 -5.54 11.33 7.87
CA PRO A 93 -4.26 10.61 7.92
C PRO A 93 -4.39 9.11 7.69
N MET A 94 -5.60 8.57 7.86
CA MET A 94 -5.94 7.15 7.75
C MET A 94 -7.20 7.00 6.88
N PRO A 95 -7.27 5.97 6.03
CA PRO A 95 -8.49 5.64 5.28
C PRO A 95 -9.54 5.02 6.21
N ASP A 96 -10.75 4.92 5.71
CA ASP A 96 -11.67 3.87 6.15
C ASP A 96 -11.22 2.54 5.50
N TYR A 97 -10.66 1.65 6.31
CA TYR A 97 -10.11 0.38 5.83
C TYR A 97 -11.19 -0.58 5.33
N ASP A 98 -12.38 -0.55 5.91
CA ASP A 98 -13.47 -1.42 5.49
C ASP A 98 -14.02 -0.96 4.14
N SER A 99 -14.14 0.37 3.95
CA SER A 99 -14.49 0.95 2.65
C SER A 99 -13.46 0.59 1.57
N VAL A 100 -12.16 0.61 1.88
CA VAL A 100 -11.12 0.22 0.91
C VAL A 100 -11.27 -1.25 0.47
N ILE A 101 -11.53 -2.17 1.41
CA ILE A 101 -11.74 -3.58 1.07
C ILE A 101 -13.00 -3.77 0.24
N GLU A 102 -14.06 -3.01 0.53
CA GLU A 102 -15.29 -3.05 -0.25
C GLU A 102 -15.09 -2.57 -1.70
N GLU A 103 -14.32 -1.50 -1.91
CA GLU A 103 -13.93 -1.07 -3.26
C GLU A 103 -13.08 -2.13 -3.97
N ALA A 104 -12.23 -2.85 -3.25
CA ALA A 104 -11.46 -3.97 -3.80
C ALA A 104 -12.35 -5.16 -4.22
N ARG A 105 -13.41 -5.47 -3.46
CA ARG A 105 -14.40 -6.49 -3.85
C ARG A 105 -15.13 -6.12 -5.13
N LYS A 106 -15.57 -4.87 -5.24
CA LYS A 106 -16.21 -4.36 -6.46
C LYS A 106 -15.31 -4.45 -7.69
N ALA A 107 -13.99 -4.29 -7.50
CA ALA A 107 -13.01 -4.41 -8.58
C ALA A 107 -12.60 -5.87 -8.90
N ALA A 108 -12.92 -6.82 -8.01
CA ALA A 108 -12.60 -8.23 -8.17
C ALA A 108 -13.69 -9.03 -8.93
N GLY A 109 -14.95 -8.57 -8.85
CA GLY A 109 -16.10 -9.10 -9.60
C GLY A 109 -16.21 -8.56 -11.02
#